data_AF-A0A0L0LC10-F1
#
_entry.id   AF-A0A0L0LC10-F1
#
_cell.length_a   1.000
_cell.length_b   1.000
_cell.length_c   1.000
_cell.angle_alpha   90.00
_cell.angle_beta   90.00
_cell.angle_gamma   90.00
#
_symmetry.space_group_name_H-M   'P 1'
#
loop_
_entity.id
_entity.type
_entity.pdbx_description
1 polymer ?
#
loop_
_entity_poly.entity_id
_entity_poly.type
_entity_poly.pdbx_seq_one_letter_code
_entity_poly.pdbx_strand_id
1 'polypeptide(L)'
;MYEQNIPFYIDLFKKYDWSIYETEHYVFRVQKGSLAEQDIEFIKNRQESAYKKIVDTLKLTPTSKKIQYYFYPTQELKAELMGDGWYGQTIYNEYTIHAIYNSEDKVVGEHEDTHLLSLVWGLPISLFQEGLAEAMVGRSMFGNNHNEILRNGVSRGIKIDIKNLMSQQGWLDTPDDEAEFFYSLAGSLVSYILLVFGLENFRKLYSAMDRANSTEKNIELLELITGKTINAVCDEWLKIALKT
;
A
#
# COMPACT_ATOMS: atom_id res chain seq x y z
N MET A 1 8.65 13.71 10.97
CA MET A 1 9.21 12.80 9.95
C MET A 1 9.19 11.42 10.59
N TYR A 2 8.60 10.42 9.92
CA TYR A 2 8.45 9.08 10.51
C TYR A 2 9.75 8.30 10.40
N GLU A 3 10.01 7.44 11.38
CA GLU A 3 11.11 6.49 11.29
C GLU A 3 10.70 5.33 10.36
N GLN A 4 11.54 5.03 9.38
CA GLN A 4 11.35 3.90 8.47
C GLN A 4 12.57 2.99 8.61
N ASN A 5 12.35 1.80 9.16
CA ASN A 5 13.42 0.82 9.37
C ASN A 5 13.69 0.04 8.08
N ILE A 6 14.66 0.49 7.30
CA ILE A 6 15.09 -0.12 6.03
C ILE A 6 16.61 -0.33 6.06
N PRO A 7 17.10 -1.34 6.83
CA PRO A 7 18.53 -1.50 7.09
C PRO A 7 19.34 -1.88 5.83
N PHE A 8 18.66 -2.33 4.78
CA PHE A 8 19.25 -2.64 3.47
C PHE A 8 19.41 -1.40 2.57
N TYR A 9 18.78 -0.27 2.91
CA TYR A 9 18.69 0.88 2.01
C TYR A 9 20.05 1.52 1.72
N ILE A 10 20.34 1.65 0.43
CA ILE A 10 21.50 2.37 -0.10
C ILE A 10 21.03 3.36 -1.17
N ASP A 11 21.85 4.37 -1.47
CA ASP A 11 21.44 5.48 -2.33
C ASP A 11 22.27 5.62 -3.62
N LEU A 12 22.84 4.50 -4.10
CA LEU A 12 23.61 4.47 -5.35
C LEU A 12 22.78 4.90 -6.56
N PHE A 13 21.46 4.67 -6.52
CA PHE A 13 20.53 5.17 -7.53
C PHE A 13 20.62 6.69 -7.76
N LYS A 14 21.05 7.50 -6.77
CA LYS A 14 21.18 8.96 -6.92
C LYS A 14 22.29 9.36 -7.90
N LYS A 15 23.25 8.47 -8.15
CA LYS A 15 24.39 8.67 -9.06
C LYS A 15 24.20 7.99 -10.42
N TYR A 16 23.10 7.27 -10.59
CA TYR A 16 22.82 6.55 -11.82
C TYR A 16 22.33 7.51 -12.92
N ASP A 17 22.68 7.22 -14.17
CA ASP A 17 22.35 8.06 -15.33
C ASP A 17 20.91 7.78 -15.79
N TRP A 18 19.97 8.52 -15.19
CA TRP A 18 18.54 8.42 -15.47
C TRP A 18 18.10 9.40 -16.56
N SER A 19 17.24 8.94 -17.47
CA SER A 19 16.38 9.85 -18.22
C SER A 19 15.29 10.40 -17.29
N ILE A 20 15.06 11.71 -17.32
CA ILE A 20 14.12 12.40 -16.41
C ILE A 20 12.92 12.91 -17.20
N TYR A 21 11.73 12.61 -16.70
CA TYR A 21 10.46 13.08 -17.23
C TYR A 21 9.59 13.61 -16.10
N GLU A 22 8.71 14.56 -16.38
CA GLU A 22 7.88 15.19 -15.36
C GLU A 22 6.42 15.31 -15.78
N THR A 23 5.55 15.38 -14.77
CA THR A 23 4.16 15.82 -14.85
C THR A 23 3.89 16.83 -13.72
N GLU A 24 2.63 17.15 -13.45
CA GLU A 24 2.26 18.05 -12.36
C GLU A 24 2.69 17.48 -11.00
N HIS A 25 2.41 16.20 -10.74
CA HIS A 25 2.61 15.59 -9.42
C HIS A 25 3.83 14.66 -9.33
N TYR A 26 4.54 14.41 -10.44
CA TYR A 26 5.61 13.41 -10.48
C TYR A 26 6.89 13.89 -11.18
N VAL A 27 8.00 13.30 -10.74
CA VAL A 27 9.27 13.27 -11.46
C VAL A 27 9.65 11.80 -11.64
N PHE A 28 9.68 11.35 -12.89
CA PHE A 28 10.02 9.98 -13.27
C PHE A 28 11.48 9.90 -13.70
N ARG A 29 12.23 8.98 -13.08
CA ARG A 29 13.59 8.60 -13.45
C ARG A 29 13.54 7.20 -14.02
N VAL A 30 13.86 7.08 -15.30
CA VAL A 30 13.78 5.84 -16.07
C VAL A 30 15.12 5.54 -16.70
N GLN A 31 15.50 4.26 -16.74
CA GLN A 31 16.73 3.87 -17.42
C GLN A 31 16.59 4.10 -18.92
N LYS A 32 17.60 4.70 -19.55
CA LYS A 32 17.63 4.94 -20.99
C LYS A 32 17.54 3.63 -21.78
N GLY A 33 16.68 3.59 -22.78
CA GLY A 33 16.37 2.43 -23.61
C GLY A 33 15.47 1.38 -22.95
N SER A 34 15.05 1.57 -21.70
CA SER A 34 14.18 0.62 -20.99
C SER A 34 12.74 0.62 -21.51
N LEU A 35 11.98 -0.41 -21.17
CA LEU A 35 10.54 -0.45 -21.46
C LEU A 35 9.79 0.71 -20.78
N ALA A 36 10.22 1.13 -19.58
CA ALA A 36 9.63 2.28 -18.88
C ALA A 36 9.82 3.58 -19.67
N GLU A 37 10.97 3.77 -20.33
CA GLU A 37 11.20 4.93 -21.19
C GLU A 37 10.30 4.88 -22.45
N GLN A 38 10.11 3.70 -23.03
CA GLN A 38 9.22 3.50 -24.18
C GLN A 38 7.75 3.76 -23.81
N ASP A 39 7.32 3.31 -22.63
CA ASP A 39 5.94 3.43 -22.13
C ASP A 39 5.72 4.73 -21.33
N ILE A 40 6.64 5.70 -21.37
CA ILE A 40 6.63 6.85 -20.45
C ILE A 40 5.34 7.67 -20.49
N GLU A 41 4.74 7.87 -21.66
CA GLU A 41 3.47 8.60 -21.78
C GLU A 41 2.29 7.83 -21.18
N PHE A 42 2.30 6.49 -21.27
CA PHE A 42 1.32 5.66 -20.58
C PHE A 42 1.51 5.76 -19.06
N ILE A 43 2.74 5.67 -18.57
CA ILE A 43 3.07 5.74 -17.14
C ILE A 43 2.63 7.08 -16.56
N LYS A 44 2.95 8.20 -17.22
CA LYS A 44 2.53 9.55 -16.80
C LYS A 44 1.02 9.64 -16.61
N ASN A 45 0.26 9.21 -17.62
CA ASN A 45 -1.20 9.26 -17.59
C ASN A 45 -1.78 8.34 -16.50
N ARG A 46 -1.22 7.14 -16.35
CA ARG A 46 -1.65 6.17 -15.33
C ARG A 46 -1.44 6.70 -13.92
N GLN A 47 -0.31 7.35 -13.66
CA GLN A 47 0.04 7.89 -12.34
C GLN A 47 -0.74 9.14 -12.00
N GLU A 48 -0.91 10.08 -12.95
CA GLU A 48 -1.77 11.24 -12.73
C GLU A 48 -3.23 10.83 -12.45
N SER A 49 -3.71 9.78 -13.13
CA SER A 49 -5.02 9.19 -12.82
C SER A 49 -5.08 8.54 -11.43
N ALA A 50 -4.01 7.86 -11.00
CA ALA A 50 -3.91 7.25 -9.67
C ALA A 50 -3.91 8.32 -8.58
N TYR A 51 -3.04 9.34 -8.72
CA TYR A 51 -2.99 10.51 -7.84
C TYR A 51 -4.37 11.11 -7.65
N LYS A 52 -5.05 11.42 -8.76
CA LYS A 52 -6.37 12.04 -8.75
C LYS A 52 -7.39 11.17 -8.02
N LYS A 53 -7.40 9.86 -8.30
CA LYS A 53 -8.30 8.91 -7.63
C LYS A 53 -8.08 8.90 -6.12
N ILE A 54 -6.83 8.81 -5.67
CA ILE A 54 -6.49 8.78 -4.24
C ILE A 54 -6.90 10.09 -3.57
N VAL A 55 -6.47 11.22 -4.11
CA VAL A 55 -6.77 12.55 -3.56
C VAL A 55 -8.27 12.80 -3.48
N ASP A 56 -9.02 12.47 -4.54
CA ASP A 56 -10.47 12.66 -4.58
C ASP A 56 -11.21 11.73 -3.63
N THR A 57 -10.76 10.48 -3.51
CA THR A 57 -11.41 9.45 -2.66
C THR A 57 -11.16 9.74 -1.19
N LEU A 58 -9.91 10.06 -0.85
CA LEU A 58 -9.47 10.35 0.51
C LEU A 58 -9.68 11.81 0.91
N LYS A 59 -10.16 12.67 0.00
CA LYS A 59 -10.37 14.11 0.24
C LYS A 59 -9.12 14.79 0.79
N LEU A 60 -7.96 14.41 0.27
CA LEU A 60 -6.68 14.96 0.70
C LEU A 60 -6.51 16.37 0.16
N THR A 61 -5.78 17.19 0.91
CA THR A 61 -5.31 18.47 0.37
C THR A 61 -4.13 18.20 -0.56
N PRO A 62 -4.18 18.61 -1.84
CA PRO A 62 -3.07 18.44 -2.76
C PRO A 62 -1.78 19.09 -2.22
N THR A 63 -0.65 18.43 -2.45
CA THR A 63 0.68 18.95 -2.10
C THR A 63 1.38 19.44 -3.36
N SER A 64 2.22 20.47 -3.23
CA SER A 64 3.12 20.91 -4.29
C SER A 64 4.38 20.05 -4.41
N LYS A 65 4.61 19.15 -3.44
CA LYS A 65 5.76 18.23 -3.46
C LYS A 65 5.50 17.10 -4.46
N LYS A 66 6.32 17.02 -5.51
CA LYS A 66 6.24 15.94 -6.50
C LYS A 66 6.80 14.62 -5.98
N ILE A 67 6.09 13.52 -6.24
CA ILE A 67 6.56 12.16 -5.95
C ILE A 67 7.68 11.80 -6.92
N GLN A 68 8.79 11.28 -6.39
CA GLN A 68 9.97 10.93 -7.16
C GLN A 68 9.97 9.42 -7.48
N TYR A 69 9.65 9.04 -8.72
CA TYR A 69 9.68 7.64 -9.14
C TYR A 69 11.04 7.26 -9.73
N TYR A 70 11.53 6.08 -9.36
CA TYR A 70 12.66 5.40 -9.96
C TYR A 70 12.17 4.06 -10.54
N PHE A 71 12.23 3.92 -11.85
CA PHE A 71 11.84 2.69 -12.53
C PHE A 71 13.05 1.87 -12.95
N TYR A 72 13.08 0.62 -12.47
CA TYR A 72 14.14 -0.33 -12.73
C TYR A 72 13.61 -1.43 -13.67
N PRO A 73 14.35 -1.83 -14.72
CA PRO A 73 13.91 -2.92 -15.58
C PRO A 73 14.07 -4.30 -14.93
N THR A 74 14.87 -4.44 -13.87
CA THR A 74 15.07 -5.72 -13.19
C THR A 74 15.19 -5.56 -11.68
N GLN A 75 14.86 -6.64 -10.96
CA GLN A 75 14.99 -6.71 -9.50
C GLN A 75 16.45 -6.64 -9.07
N GLU A 76 17.37 -7.20 -9.85
CA GLU A 76 18.82 -7.15 -9.58
C GLU A 76 19.33 -5.72 -9.60
N LEU A 77 18.95 -4.91 -10.59
CA LEU A 77 19.38 -3.51 -10.66
C LEU A 77 18.78 -2.68 -9.52
N LYS A 78 17.51 -2.93 -9.16
CA LYS A 78 16.88 -2.28 -8.01
C LYS A 78 17.62 -2.64 -6.72
N ALA A 79 17.94 -3.92 -6.51
CA ALA A 79 18.71 -4.38 -5.37
C ALA A 79 20.13 -3.80 -5.34
N GLU A 80 20.83 -3.74 -6.49
CA GLU A 80 22.16 -3.15 -6.60
C GLU A 80 22.17 -1.66 -6.24
N LEU A 81 21.17 -0.91 -6.67
CA LEU A 81 21.18 0.55 -6.56
C LEU A 81 20.48 1.10 -5.31
N MET A 82 19.47 0.39 -4.80
CA MET A 82 18.63 0.81 -3.67
C MET A 82 18.73 -0.14 -2.47
N GLY A 83 19.20 -1.38 -2.67
CA GLY A 83 19.40 -2.36 -1.60
C GLY A 83 18.27 -3.37 -1.44
N ASP A 84 17.16 -3.22 -2.18
CA ASP A 84 16.03 -4.15 -2.15
C ASP A 84 15.55 -4.50 -3.57
N GLY A 85 15.34 -5.80 -3.82
CA GLY A 85 14.88 -6.36 -5.09
C GLY A 85 13.37 -6.57 -5.19
N TRP A 86 12.56 -6.21 -4.19
CA TRP A 86 11.11 -6.38 -4.24
C TRP A 86 10.45 -5.49 -5.32
N TYR A 87 9.19 -5.75 -5.66
CA TYR A 87 8.53 -5.12 -6.81
C TYR A 87 8.34 -3.61 -6.69
N GLY A 88 7.91 -3.15 -5.52
CA GLY A 88 7.64 -1.75 -5.20
C GLY A 88 8.15 -1.42 -3.80
N GLN A 89 8.62 -0.20 -3.61
CA GLN A 89 9.04 0.29 -2.30
C GLN A 89 8.91 1.81 -2.22
N THR A 90 8.09 2.28 -1.29
CA THR A 90 8.01 3.69 -0.90
C THR A 90 9.07 4.04 0.15
N ILE A 91 9.74 5.20 -0.02
CA ILE A 91 10.64 5.79 0.97
C ILE A 91 10.06 7.12 1.46
N TYR A 92 9.48 7.14 2.66
CA TYR A 92 8.67 8.28 3.15
C TYR A 92 9.47 9.57 3.27
N ASN A 93 10.71 9.45 3.77
CA ASN A 93 11.54 10.60 4.13
C ASN A 93 12.12 11.29 2.90
N GLU A 94 12.36 10.54 1.83
CA GLU A 94 12.79 11.08 0.54
C GLU A 94 11.60 11.43 -0.38
N TYR A 95 10.40 10.93 -0.06
CA TYR A 95 9.20 11.06 -0.91
C TYR A 95 9.44 10.45 -2.30
N THR A 96 10.09 9.29 -2.28
CA THR A 96 10.46 8.52 -3.47
C THR A 96 9.72 7.19 -3.49
N ILE A 97 9.52 6.66 -4.69
CA ILE A 97 9.02 5.32 -4.94
C ILE A 97 9.98 4.63 -5.90
N HIS A 98 10.35 3.40 -5.56
CA HIS A 98 11.25 2.56 -6.34
C HIS A 98 10.46 1.35 -6.84
N ALA A 99 10.36 1.19 -8.15
CA ALA A 99 9.41 0.26 -8.76
C ALA A 99 10.05 -0.51 -9.92
N ILE A 100 9.72 -1.80 -10.02
CA ILE A 100 10.06 -2.62 -11.19
C ILE A 100 9.11 -2.30 -12.34
N TYR A 101 9.67 -2.11 -13.53
CA TYR A 101 8.92 -1.92 -14.76
C TYR A 101 9.60 -2.65 -15.94
N ASN A 102 9.06 -3.83 -16.26
CA ASN A 102 9.48 -4.68 -17.36
C ASN A 102 8.25 -5.33 -18.05
N SER A 103 8.48 -6.36 -18.88
CA SER A 103 7.40 -7.02 -19.62
C SER A 103 6.45 -7.86 -18.76
N GLU A 104 6.91 -8.30 -17.59
CA GLU A 104 6.18 -9.16 -16.64
C GLU A 104 5.58 -8.30 -15.52
N ASP A 105 6.39 -7.43 -14.92
CA ASP A 105 6.04 -6.60 -13.78
C ASP A 105 5.98 -5.13 -14.18
N LYS A 106 4.78 -4.52 -14.08
CA LYS A 106 4.56 -3.11 -14.37
C LYS A 106 4.01 -2.38 -13.15
N VAL A 107 4.87 -2.16 -12.15
CA VAL A 107 4.47 -1.58 -10.87
C VAL A 107 4.18 -0.08 -11.03
N VAL A 108 2.92 0.23 -11.32
CA VAL A 108 2.36 1.57 -11.43
C VAL A 108 0.96 1.58 -10.84
N GLY A 109 0.47 2.75 -10.45
CA GLY A 109 -0.88 2.94 -9.94
C GLY A 109 -0.91 3.35 -8.48
N GLU A 110 -2.01 2.98 -7.82
CA GLU A 110 -2.40 3.61 -6.56
C GLU A 110 -1.60 3.14 -5.35
N HIS A 111 -1.08 1.90 -5.36
CA HIS A 111 -0.59 1.24 -4.15
C HIS A 111 0.49 2.06 -3.43
N GLU A 112 1.64 2.26 -4.07
CA GLU A 112 2.78 2.98 -3.47
C GLU A 112 2.48 4.47 -3.25
N ASP A 113 1.72 5.10 -4.16
CA ASP A 113 1.32 6.49 -4.02
C ASP A 113 0.45 6.71 -2.77
N THR A 114 -0.42 5.74 -2.45
CA THR A 114 -1.29 5.80 -1.27
C THR A 114 -0.47 5.87 0.01
N HIS A 115 0.66 5.14 0.07
CA HIS A 115 1.57 5.19 1.22
C HIS A 115 2.11 6.60 1.45
N LEU A 116 2.55 7.30 0.40
CA LEU A 116 3.07 8.68 0.52
C LEU A 116 1.98 9.72 0.78
N LEU A 117 0.85 9.61 0.07
CA LEU A 117 -0.21 10.62 0.11
C LEU A 117 -0.98 10.56 1.44
N SER A 118 -1.13 9.38 2.04
CA SER A 118 -1.81 9.21 3.32
C SER A 118 -0.95 9.56 4.55
N LEU A 119 0.35 9.85 4.40
CA LEU A 119 1.24 10.20 5.52
C LEU A 119 0.76 11.40 6.35
N VAL A 120 -0.03 12.29 5.74
CA VAL A 120 -0.65 13.44 6.42
C VAL A 120 -1.64 13.03 7.50
N TRP A 121 -2.12 11.79 7.46
CA TRP A 121 -3.00 11.23 8.49
C TRP A 121 -2.24 10.50 9.58
N GLY A 122 -1.07 9.94 9.31
CA GLY A 122 -0.40 9.06 10.27
C GLY A 122 0.46 8.00 9.59
N LEU A 123 1.12 7.19 10.42
CA LEU A 123 1.73 5.93 10.00
C LEU A 123 1.15 4.80 10.89
N PRO A 124 0.01 4.22 10.53
CA PRO A 124 -0.63 3.19 11.33
C PRO A 124 0.12 1.85 11.22
N ILE A 125 -0.40 0.84 11.93
CA ILE A 125 -0.03 -0.55 11.74
C ILE A 125 -0.21 -0.98 10.27
N SER A 126 0.65 -1.89 9.81
CA SER A 126 0.67 -2.36 8.41
C SER A 126 -0.67 -2.90 7.91
N LEU A 127 -1.50 -3.53 8.76
CA LEU A 127 -2.86 -3.95 8.37
C LEU A 127 -3.67 -2.81 7.73
N PHE A 128 -3.60 -1.61 8.30
CA PHE A 128 -4.33 -0.45 7.79
C PHE A 128 -3.58 0.28 6.69
N GLN A 129 -2.26 0.34 6.78
CA GLN A 129 -1.41 0.98 5.77
C GLN A 129 -1.50 0.23 4.43
N GLU A 130 -1.19 -1.07 4.42
CA GLU A 130 -1.30 -1.93 3.23
C GLU A 130 -2.76 -2.10 2.81
N GLY A 131 -3.68 -2.20 3.78
CA GLY A 131 -5.11 -2.31 3.47
C GLY A 131 -5.66 -1.07 2.77
N LEU A 132 -5.19 0.13 3.10
CA LEU A 132 -5.59 1.35 2.39
C LEU A 132 -5.03 1.38 0.96
N ALA A 133 -3.76 1.02 0.79
CA ALA A 133 -3.13 0.92 -0.53
C ALA A 133 -3.86 -0.10 -1.42
N GLU A 134 -4.14 -1.29 -0.90
CA GLU A 134 -4.91 -2.33 -1.58
C GLU A 134 -6.35 -1.89 -1.87
N ALA A 135 -7.02 -1.20 -0.95
CA ALA A 135 -8.37 -0.66 -1.18
C ALA A 135 -8.39 0.39 -2.31
N MET A 136 -7.33 1.20 -2.45
CA MET A 136 -7.21 2.15 -3.56
C MET A 136 -6.94 1.45 -4.90
N VAL A 137 -6.28 0.28 -4.90
CA VAL A 137 -6.14 -0.55 -6.11
C VAL A 137 -7.47 -1.24 -6.44
N GLY A 138 -8.08 -1.89 -5.45
CA GLY A 138 -9.35 -2.63 -5.52
C GLY A 138 -9.23 -4.09 -6.00
N ARG A 139 -7.99 -4.56 -6.23
CA ARG A 139 -7.63 -5.91 -6.70
C ARG A 139 -6.25 -6.25 -6.14
N SER A 140 -5.91 -7.54 -6.09
CA SER A 140 -4.58 -7.98 -5.66
C SER A 140 -3.49 -7.58 -6.65
N MET A 141 -2.24 -7.77 -6.25
CA MET A 141 -1.05 -7.57 -7.10
C MET A 141 -1.08 -8.39 -8.41
N PHE A 142 -1.84 -9.49 -8.47
CA PHE A 142 -2.02 -10.30 -9.68
C PHE A 142 -3.35 -10.02 -10.41
N GLY A 143 -4.08 -8.98 -10.02
CA GLY A 143 -5.33 -8.53 -10.66
C GLY A 143 -6.59 -9.29 -10.23
N ASN A 144 -6.47 -10.19 -9.25
CA ASN A 144 -7.57 -11.00 -8.76
C ASN A 144 -8.47 -10.20 -7.80
N ASN A 145 -9.73 -10.61 -7.66
CA ASN A 145 -10.63 -10.00 -6.69
C ASN A 145 -10.21 -10.39 -5.26
N HIS A 146 -10.09 -9.42 -4.36
CA HIS A 146 -9.68 -9.69 -2.97
C HIS A 146 -10.57 -10.72 -2.28
N ASN A 147 -11.90 -10.64 -2.45
CA ASN A 147 -12.82 -11.57 -1.80
C ASN A 147 -12.74 -13.00 -2.40
N GLU A 148 -12.41 -13.14 -3.68
CA GLU A 148 -12.13 -14.46 -4.28
C GLU A 148 -10.89 -15.11 -3.66
N ILE A 149 -9.82 -14.35 -3.48
CA ILE A 149 -8.59 -14.82 -2.81
C ILE A 149 -8.90 -15.23 -1.38
N LEU A 150 -9.68 -14.44 -0.65
CA LEU A 150 -10.07 -14.77 0.73
C LEU A 150 -10.85 -16.08 0.81
N ARG A 151 -11.84 -16.27 -0.08
CA ARG A 151 -12.60 -17.52 -0.14
C ARG A 151 -11.71 -18.72 -0.46
N ASN A 152 -10.79 -18.56 -1.41
CA ASN A 152 -9.84 -19.62 -1.79
C ASN A 152 -8.83 -19.94 -0.69
N GLY A 153 -8.33 -18.94 0.04
CA GLY A 153 -7.42 -19.16 1.17
C GLY A 153 -8.13 -19.87 2.34
N VAL A 154 -9.34 -19.43 2.69
CA VAL A 154 -10.13 -20.07 3.75
C VAL A 154 -10.49 -21.52 3.37
N SER A 155 -10.83 -21.80 2.11
CA SER A 155 -11.10 -23.17 1.66
C SER A 155 -9.88 -24.08 1.69
N ARG A 156 -8.66 -23.51 1.55
CA ARG A 156 -7.38 -24.19 1.77
C ARG A 156 -7.00 -24.34 3.26
N GLY A 157 -7.77 -23.76 4.17
CA GLY A 157 -7.56 -23.86 5.63
C GLY A 157 -6.77 -22.71 6.26
N ILE A 158 -6.51 -21.62 5.53
CA ILE A 158 -5.90 -20.42 6.10
C ILE A 158 -6.86 -19.80 7.12
N LYS A 159 -6.38 -19.58 8.34
CA LYS A 159 -7.16 -18.98 9.42
C LYS A 159 -7.04 -17.47 9.38
N ILE A 160 -8.17 -16.79 9.48
CA ILE A 160 -8.23 -15.34 9.62
C ILE A 160 -8.22 -14.99 11.11
N ASP A 161 -7.16 -14.34 11.56
CA ASP A 161 -7.05 -13.82 12.93
C ASP A 161 -6.80 -12.30 12.90
N ILE A 162 -7.89 -11.54 12.72
CA ILE A 162 -7.81 -10.08 12.67
C ILE A 162 -7.25 -9.51 13.97
N LYS A 163 -7.51 -10.13 15.12
CA LYS A 163 -7.00 -9.63 16.41
C LYS A 163 -5.49 -9.66 16.43
N ASN A 164 -4.86 -10.75 15.96
CA ASN A 164 -3.41 -10.81 15.84
C ASN A 164 -2.87 -9.69 14.95
N LEU A 165 -3.54 -9.43 13.81
CA LEU A 165 -3.17 -8.39 12.85
C LEU A 165 -3.39 -6.95 13.35
N MET A 166 -4.01 -6.73 14.52
CA MET A 166 -4.15 -5.41 15.15
C MET A 166 -2.84 -4.92 15.81
N SER A 167 -1.70 -5.49 15.47
CA SER A 167 -0.37 -5.04 15.88
C SER A 167 0.60 -5.07 14.71
N GLN A 168 1.66 -4.26 14.78
CA GLN A 168 2.70 -4.30 13.77
C GLN A 168 3.39 -5.67 13.73
N GLN A 169 3.68 -6.27 14.89
CA GLN A 169 4.33 -7.59 14.95
C GLN A 169 3.43 -8.68 14.35
N GLY A 170 2.13 -8.68 14.66
CA GLY A 170 1.22 -9.68 14.11
C GLY A 170 1.08 -9.62 12.59
N TRP A 171 1.29 -8.44 11.97
CA TRP A 171 1.44 -8.33 10.52
C TRP A 171 2.78 -8.88 10.02
N LEU A 172 3.88 -8.53 10.68
CA LEU A 172 5.23 -9.00 10.31
C LEU A 172 5.38 -10.53 10.48
N ASP A 173 4.57 -11.15 11.34
CA ASP A 173 4.53 -12.60 11.54
C ASP A 173 3.70 -13.34 10.47
N THR A 174 3.10 -12.62 9.50
CA THR A 174 2.36 -13.26 8.41
C THR A 174 3.33 -13.95 7.43
N PRO A 175 2.99 -15.14 6.91
CA PRO A 175 3.83 -15.84 5.94
C PRO A 175 3.96 -15.11 4.60
N ASP A 176 5.20 -14.94 4.13
CA ASP A 176 5.49 -14.32 2.82
C ASP A 176 4.89 -15.09 1.63
N ASP A 177 4.78 -16.42 1.73
CA ASP A 177 4.20 -17.28 0.69
C ASP A 177 2.67 -17.13 0.56
N GLU A 178 2.03 -16.48 1.53
CA GLU A 178 0.61 -16.13 1.51
C GLU A 178 0.41 -14.60 1.44
N ALA A 179 1.41 -13.84 0.98
CA ALA A 179 1.34 -12.38 0.86
C ALA A 179 0.09 -11.93 0.10
N GLU A 180 -0.24 -12.54 -1.05
CA GLU A 180 -1.45 -12.16 -1.81
C GLU A 180 -2.72 -12.29 -0.94
N PHE A 181 -2.81 -13.30 -0.08
CA PHE A 181 -3.93 -13.50 0.82
C PHE A 181 -4.01 -12.41 1.89
N PHE A 182 -2.91 -12.10 2.58
CA PHE A 182 -2.92 -11.11 3.67
C PHE A 182 -3.11 -9.68 3.16
N TYR A 183 -2.55 -9.33 2.00
CA TYR A 183 -2.80 -8.05 1.35
C TYR A 183 -4.26 -7.94 0.89
N SER A 184 -4.82 -9.01 0.31
CA SER A 184 -6.25 -9.04 -0.07
C SER A 184 -7.17 -8.96 1.14
N LEU A 185 -6.77 -9.57 2.26
CA LEU A 185 -7.48 -9.47 3.52
C LEU A 185 -7.51 -8.03 4.01
N ALA A 186 -6.35 -7.37 4.02
CA ALA A 186 -6.22 -5.98 4.43
C ALA A 186 -7.06 -5.06 3.54
N GLY A 187 -6.94 -5.20 2.22
CA GLY A 187 -7.70 -4.44 1.22
C GLY A 187 -9.20 -4.61 1.37
N SER A 188 -9.67 -5.85 1.55
CA SER A 188 -11.09 -6.14 1.76
C SER A 188 -11.62 -5.56 3.07
N LEU A 189 -10.89 -5.72 4.18
CA LEU A 189 -11.28 -5.20 5.49
C LEU A 189 -11.33 -3.66 5.51
N VAL A 190 -10.29 -3.00 4.98
CA VAL A 190 -10.25 -1.54 4.91
C VAL A 190 -11.34 -0.99 3.98
N SER A 191 -11.60 -1.64 2.85
CA SER A 191 -12.71 -1.29 1.97
C SER A 191 -14.06 -1.37 2.68
N TYR A 192 -14.28 -2.42 3.49
CA TYR A 192 -15.46 -2.55 4.33
C TYR A 192 -15.55 -1.42 5.36
N ILE A 193 -14.46 -1.10 6.06
CA ILE A 193 -14.46 -0.04 7.08
C ILE A 193 -14.78 1.32 6.45
N LEU A 194 -14.16 1.64 5.32
CA LEU A 194 -14.43 2.86 4.55
C LEU A 194 -15.90 2.95 4.13
N LEU A 195 -16.47 1.85 3.64
CA LEU A 195 -17.85 1.79 3.17
C LEU A 195 -18.87 1.93 4.30
N VAL A 196 -18.65 1.24 5.42
CA VAL A 196 -19.65 1.12 6.50
C VAL A 196 -19.54 2.25 7.52
N PHE A 197 -18.33 2.66 7.89
CA PHE A 197 -18.12 3.69 8.90
C PHE A 197 -17.85 5.07 8.30
N GLY A 198 -17.58 5.14 6.99
CA GLY A 198 -17.33 6.37 6.26
C GLY A 198 -15.91 6.90 6.43
N LEU A 199 -15.53 7.78 5.51
CA LEU A 199 -14.19 8.36 5.42
C LEU A 199 -13.74 9.07 6.71
N GLU A 200 -14.62 9.82 7.38
CA GLU A 200 -14.25 10.56 8.59
C GLU A 200 -13.85 9.65 9.75
N ASN A 201 -14.59 8.55 9.96
CA ASN A 201 -14.23 7.58 11.00
C ASN A 201 -13.01 6.78 10.60
N PHE A 202 -12.87 6.40 9.32
CA PHE A 202 -11.66 5.76 8.83
C PHE A 202 -10.43 6.63 9.04
N ARG A 203 -10.50 7.93 8.70
CA ARG A 203 -9.40 8.88 8.91
C ARG A 203 -9.02 8.97 10.39
N LYS A 204 -9.99 9.09 11.30
CA LYS A 204 -9.72 9.07 12.75
C LYS A 204 -9.02 7.79 13.18
N LEU A 205 -9.47 6.65 12.66
CA LEU A 205 -8.90 5.35 12.98
C LEU A 205 -7.45 5.24 12.48
N TYR A 206 -7.22 5.55 11.20
CA TYR A 206 -5.91 5.56 10.56
C TYR A 206 -4.93 6.51 11.28
N SER A 207 -5.40 7.67 11.73
CA SER A 207 -4.59 8.63 12.47
C SER A 207 -4.29 8.24 13.92
N ALA A 208 -5.15 7.44 14.55
CA ALA A 208 -5.00 7.07 15.96
C ALA A 208 -4.21 5.77 16.15
N MET A 209 -4.26 4.86 15.17
CA MET A 209 -3.47 3.64 15.20
C MET A 209 -1.98 3.96 15.06
N ASP A 210 -1.16 3.19 15.78
CA ASP A 210 0.28 3.37 15.81
C ASP A 210 0.96 2.00 15.87
N ARG A 211 2.14 1.90 15.24
CA ARG A 211 2.96 0.68 15.22
C ARG A 211 3.50 0.31 16.61
N ALA A 212 3.64 1.28 17.51
CA ALA A 212 4.10 1.08 18.89
C ALA A 212 2.96 0.71 19.86
N ASN A 213 1.70 0.83 19.46
CA ASN A 213 0.57 0.42 20.28
C ASN A 213 0.55 -1.11 20.44
N SER A 214 0.09 -1.58 21.60
CA SER A 214 -0.26 -2.99 21.77
C SER A 214 -1.50 -3.35 20.95
N THR A 215 -1.68 -4.66 20.72
CA THR A 215 -2.89 -5.22 20.09
C THR A 215 -4.16 -4.70 20.76
N GLU A 216 -4.22 -4.73 22.09
CA GLU A 216 -5.38 -4.30 22.88
C GLU A 216 -5.66 -2.82 22.68
N LYS A 217 -4.61 -1.99 22.59
CA LYS A 217 -4.78 -0.54 22.40
C LYS A 217 -5.34 -0.22 21.02
N ASN A 218 -4.84 -0.86 19.96
CA ASN A 218 -5.38 -0.66 18.61
C ASN A 218 -6.81 -1.20 18.49
N ILE A 219 -7.14 -2.30 19.18
CA ILE A 219 -8.53 -2.79 19.29
C ILE A 219 -9.41 -1.76 20.00
N GLU A 220 -9.01 -1.25 21.16
CA GLU A 220 -9.76 -0.22 21.90
C GLU A 220 -10.06 1.01 21.02
N LEU A 221 -9.08 1.47 20.23
CA LEU A 221 -9.25 2.58 19.30
C LEU A 221 -10.27 2.26 18.21
N LEU A 222 -10.21 1.07 17.62
CA LEU A 222 -11.19 0.61 16.65
C LEU A 222 -12.59 0.60 17.26
N GLU A 223 -12.75 0.03 18.45
CA GLU A 223 -14.05 -0.09 19.09
C GLU A 223 -14.63 1.27 19.50
N LEU A 224 -13.78 2.16 20.02
CA LEU A 224 -14.16 3.52 20.38
C LEU A 224 -14.65 4.33 19.18
N ILE A 225 -13.96 4.23 18.03
CA ILE A 225 -14.25 5.05 16.85
C ILE A 225 -15.42 4.47 16.05
N THR A 226 -15.51 3.15 15.94
CA THR A 226 -16.58 2.48 15.19
C THR A 226 -17.86 2.29 16.00
N GLY A 227 -17.77 2.34 17.34
CA GLY A 227 -18.87 1.99 18.24
C GLY A 227 -19.21 0.50 18.24
N LYS A 228 -18.36 -0.37 17.67
CA LYS A 228 -18.57 -1.82 17.56
C LYS A 228 -17.38 -2.57 18.08
N THR A 229 -17.62 -3.73 18.70
CA THR A 229 -16.52 -4.62 19.11
C THR A 229 -15.78 -5.15 17.89
N ILE A 230 -14.50 -5.49 18.04
CA ILE A 230 -13.72 -6.09 16.95
C ILE A 230 -14.37 -7.36 16.42
N ASN A 231 -14.97 -8.18 17.29
CA ASN A 231 -15.70 -9.38 16.87
C ASN A 231 -16.90 -9.03 15.98
N ALA A 232 -17.69 -8.01 16.35
CA ALA A 232 -18.83 -7.59 15.54
C ALA A 232 -18.41 -7.04 14.18
N VAL A 233 -17.33 -6.24 14.13
CA VAL A 233 -16.74 -5.76 12.88
C VAL A 233 -16.29 -6.92 12.00
N CYS A 234 -15.57 -7.88 12.56
CA CYS A 234 -15.07 -9.05 11.84
C CYS A 234 -16.21 -9.92 11.32
N ASP A 235 -17.22 -10.22 12.15
CA ASP A 235 -18.34 -11.08 11.77
C ASP A 235 -19.18 -10.46 10.65
N GLU A 236 -19.41 -9.15 10.70
CA GLU A 236 -20.13 -8.43 9.65
C GLU A 236 -19.34 -8.37 8.34
N TRP A 237 -18.04 -8.09 8.42
CA TRP A 237 -17.15 -8.08 7.25
C TRP A 237 -17.05 -9.48 6.62
N LEU A 238 -16.81 -10.53 7.41
CA LEU A 238 -16.68 -11.90 6.90
C LEU A 238 -17.94 -12.39 6.19
N LYS A 239 -19.13 -11.99 6.67
CA LYS A 239 -20.41 -12.28 5.99
C LYS A 239 -20.49 -11.68 4.59
N ILE A 240 -19.77 -10.60 4.32
CA ILE A 240 -19.72 -9.95 3.01
C ILE A 240 -18.57 -10.54 2.19
N ALA A 241 -17.37 -10.64 2.77
CA ALA A 241 -16.16 -11.10 2.09
C ALA A 241 -16.27 -12.55 1.62
N LEU A 242 -16.89 -13.41 2.43
CA LEU A 242 -17.02 -14.85 2.14
C LEU A 242 -18.35 -15.21 1.48
N LYS A 243 -19.19 -14.23 1.15
CA LYS A 243 -20.43 -14.48 0.41
C LYS A 243 -20.11 -14.85 -1.04
N THR A 244 -20.73 -15.93 -1.51
CA THR A 244 -20.75 -16.35 -2.92
C THR A 244 -21.77 -15.56 -3.72
#